data_AF-A0A5J5H891-F1
#
_entry.id   AF-A0A5J5H891-F1
#
_cell.length_a   1.000
_cell.length_b   1.000
_cell.length_c   1.000
_cell.angle_alpha   90.00
_cell.angle_beta   90.00
_cell.angle_gamma   90.00
#
_symmetry.space_group_name_H-M   'P 1'
#
loop_
_entity.id
_entity.type
_entity.pdbx_description
1 polymer ?
#
loop_
_entity_poly.entity_id
_entity_poly.type
_entity_poly.pdbx_seq_one_letter_code
_entity_poly.pdbx_strand_id
1 'polypeptide(L)'
;MNVLASKIKEVLYAVLPITIIVLILHFTLAPLDPVLIFRFIIGAILIIIGLAIFLFGVDIGITPIGRSMGGTIAKSNKVWIVVAAGLMLGFFISIAEPDLHILARQVDLVTSGLISKASIVAVVSIGIGALISVGLVRIVFNFPLYKLLTILYLIILVLAIFTSPEFLAISFDASGATTGALTVPFILALALGVSVLKKDSKASEKDSFGLVAIASTGAIISVMIMNIISKTDKISGSLEHHEMDTVSLIGPFIHELPMIAGEIVVALLPIILLFLIFQKISFKMSKNSVRKILMGLLFTFVGLVLFLVGVNAGFMDVGTAIGHSIASLDNKAYVVIISFILGLVTILAEPAVHVLTHQIEDVTSGYVQRKVVIGTLSLGVGLAVALSMIRIIIPELQLWHYLLPGYIIAIAMSYFVPKLFVGIAFDSGGVASGPMTATFILAFVQGAAESIEGANVLVDGFGMIAMVALTPLIALQILGLVFKLKSKKGGMVKDVESI
;
A
#
# COMPACT_ATOMS: atom_id res chain seq x y z
N MET A 1 -26.09 9.60 -10.63
CA MET A 1 -25.79 8.61 -9.57
C MET A 1 -25.08 9.35 -8.45
N ASN A 2 -25.54 9.29 -7.19
CA ASN A 2 -24.89 9.98 -6.07
C ASN A 2 -23.44 9.47 -5.93
N VAL A 3 -22.44 10.37 -5.89
CA VAL A 3 -21.01 10.03 -5.84
C VAL A 3 -20.70 9.06 -4.69
N LEU A 4 -21.30 9.29 -3.52
CA LEU A 4 -21.17 8.41 -2.36
C LEU A 4 -21.73 6.99 -2.61
N ALA A 5 -22.85 6.87 -3.33
CA ALA A 5 -23.41 5.56 -3.68
C ALA A 5 -22.48 4.78 -4.64
N SER A 6 -21.77 5.49 -5.52
CA SER A 6 -20.72 4.89 -6.36
C SER A 6 -19.56 4.36 -5.51
N LYS A 7 -19.11 5.14 -4.51
CA LYS A 7 -18.04 4.73 -3.58
C LYS A 7 -18.44 3.54 -2.72
N ILE A 8 -19.68 3.53 -2.22
CA ILE A 8 -20.21 2.37 -1.48
C ILE A 8 -20.20 1.12 -2.37
N LYS A 9 -20.62 1.23 -3.63
CA LYS A 9 -20.61 0.11 -4.57
C LYS A 9 -19.19 -0.40 -4.85
N GLU A 10 -18.25 0.52 -5.06
CA GLU A 10 -16.83 0.23 -5.26
C GLU A 10 -16.24 -0.52 -4.07
N VAL A 11 -16.46 -0.02 -2.85
CA VAL A 11 -15.98 -0.65 -1.61
C VAL A 11 -16.70 -1.97 -1.33
N LEU A 12 -18.01 -2.07 -1.62
CA LEU A 12 -18.76 -3.31 -1.45
C LEU A 12 -18.15 -4.44 -2.31
N TYR A 13 -17.76 -4.14 -3.56
CA TYR A 13 -17.07 -5.12 -4.40
C TYR A 13 -15.66 -5.45 -3.89
N ALA A 14 -15.03 -4.55 -3.13
CA ALA A 14 -13.74 -4.79 -2.49
C ALA A 14 -13.83 -5.79 -1.32
N VAL A 15 -14.82 -5.59 -0.45
CA VAL A 15 -14.90 -6.32 0.83
C VAL A 15 -15.71 -7.61 0.71
N LEU A 16 -16.81 -7.58 -0.04
CA LEU A 16 -17.77 -8.69 -0.11
C LEU A 16 -17.16 -10.02 -0.58
N PRO A 17 -16.26 -10.07 -1.59
CA PRO A 17 -15.65 -11.34 -1.99
C PRO A 17 -14.86 -12.01 -0.87
N ILE A 18 -14.13 -11.22 -0.07
CA ILE A 18 -13.39 -11.74 1.09
C ILE A 18 -14.36 -12.19 2.18
N THR A 19 -15.41 -11.41 2.46
CA THR A 19 -16.50 -11.82 3.37
C THR A 19 -17.13 -13.15 2.96
N ILE A 20 -17.41 -13.35 1.68
CA ILE A 20 -17.97 -14.60 1.17
C ILE A 20 -17.00 -15.76 1.37
N ILE A 21 -15.71 -15.59 1.04
CA ILE A 21 -14.69 -16.63 1.24
C ILE A 21 -14.62 -17.01 2.72
N VAL A 22 -14.56 -16.02 3.61
CA VAL A 22 -14.54 -16.24 5.07
C VAL A 22 -15.74 -17.05 5.54
N LEU A 23 -16.95 -16.71 5.08
CA LEU A 23 -18.16 -17.45 5.43
C LEU A 23 -18.14 -18.88 4.88
N ILE A 24 -17.65 -19.09 3.66
CA ILE A 24 -17.49 -20.43 3.08
C ILE A 24 -16.52 -21.25 3.92
N LEU A 25 -15.36 -20.69 4.28
CA LEU A 25 -14.36 -21.35 5.10
C LEU A 25 -14.91 -21.70 6.49
N HIS A 26 -15.65 -20.78 7.11
CA HIS A 26 -16.32 -21.00 8.39
C HIS A 26 -17.24 -22.24 8.38
N PHE A 27 -18.06 -22.40 7.33
CA PHE A 27 -18.98 -23.54 7.23
C PHE A 27 -18.34 -24.82 6.71
N THR A 28 -17.06 -24.82 6.32
CA THR A 28 -16.43 -25.98 5.65
C THR A 28 -15.14 -26.45 6.33
N LEU A 29 -14.12 -25.60 6.39
CA LEU A 29 -12.75 -25.99 6.73
C LEU A 29 -12.25 -25.42 8.06
N ALA A 30 -12.76 -24.26 8.48
CA ALA A 30 -12.31 -23.54 9.66
C ALA A 30 -13.51 -23.00 10.47
N PRO A 31 -14.26 -23.87 11.18
CA PRO A 31 -15.34 -23.42 12.06
C PRO A 31 -14.80 -22.44 13.11
N LEU A 32 -15.49 -21.31 13.27
CA LEU A 32 -15.11 -20.24 14.19
C LEU A 32 -16.17 -20.08 15.27
N ASP A 33 -15.77 -19.48 16.39
CA ASP A 33 -16.71 -19.09 17.44
C ASP A 33 -17.79 -18.14 16.86
N PRO A 34 -19.09 -18.34 17.19
CA PRO A 34 -20.15 -17.46 16.71
C PRO A 34 -19.91 -15.97 17.00
N VAL A 35 -19.32 -15.64 18.16
CA VAL A 35 -19.00 -14.26 18.55
C VAL A 35 -18.00 -13.65 17.56
N LEU A 36 -16.97 -14.41 17.16
CA LEU A 36 -15.98 -13.95 16.16
C LEU A 36 -16.63 -13.69 14.79
N ILE A 37 -17.55 -14.55 14.36
CA ILE A 37 -18.28 -14.33 13.10
C ILE A 37 -19.16 -13.09 13.15
N PHE A 38 -19.87 -12.86 14.25
CA PHE A 38 -20.66 -11.63 14.38
C PHE A 38 -19.79 -10.38 14.46
N ARG A 39 -18.64 -10.42 15.18
CA ARG A 39 -17.65 -9.34 15.16
C ARG A 39 -17.13 -9.08 13.74
N PHE A 40 -16.84 -10.14 12.97
CA PHE A 40 -16.42 -10.02 11.58
C PHE A 40 -17.47 -9.37 10.69
N ILE A 41 -18.75 -9.75 10.82
CA ILE A 41 -19.83 -9.15 10.04
C ILE A 41 -20.00 -7.67 10.39
N ILE A 42 -19.99 -7.32 11.68
CA ILE A 42 -20.04 -5.92 12.13
C ILE A 42 -18.83 -5.14 11.59
N GLY A 43 -17.63 -5.73 11.71
CA GLY A 43 -16.38 -5.17 11.18
C GLY A 43 -16.43 -4.94 9.68
N ALA A 44 -16.91 -5.92 8.90
CA ALA A 44 -17.08 -5.80 7.46
C ALA A 44 -18.05 -4.69 7.07
N ILE A 45 -19.17 -4.52 7.80
CA ILE A 45 -20.11 -3.41 7.60
C ILE A 45 -19.45 -2.06 7.89
N LEU A 46 -18.70 -1.97 9.00
CA LEU A 46 -17.96 -0.75 9.37
C LEU A 46 -16.86 -0.41 8.36
N ILE A 47 -16.16 -1.41 7.81
CA ILE A 47 -15.17 -1.23 6.74
C ILE A 47 -15.85 -0.70 5.48
N ILE A 48 -16.99 -1.30 5.08
CA ILE A 48 -17.69 -0.87 3.86
C ILE A 48 -18.13 0.59 3.96
N ILE A 49 -18.76 0.96 5.07
CA ILE A 49 -19.24 2.32 5.30
C ILE A 49 -18.05 3.28 5.50
N GLY A 50 -17.09 2.90 6.34
CA GLY A 50 -15.92 3.70 6.71
C GLY A 50 -15.04 4.01 5.50
N LEU A 51 -14.64 2.99 4.74
CA LEU A 51 -13.80 3.17 3.56
C LEU A 51 -14.51 3.97 2.47
N ALA A 52 -15.83 3.80 2.29
CA ALA A 52 -16.59 4.59 1.31
C ALA A 52 -16.66 6.08 1.69
N ILE A 53 -16.92 6.39 2.96
CA ILE A 53 -16.92 7.77 3.49
C ILE A 53 -15.52 8.36 3.43
N PHE A 54 -14.50 7.57 3.75
CA PHE A 54 -13.11 7.98 3.70
C PHE A 54 -12.67 8.36 2.29
N LEU A 55 -12.86 7.48 1.30
CA LEU A 55 -12.52 7.74 -0.10
C LEU A 55 -13.24 8.98 -0.63
N PHE A 56 -14.52 9.14 -0.27
CA PHE A 56 -15.28 10.33 -0.60
C PHE A 56 -14.70 11.60 0.04
N GLY A 57 -14.27 11.52 1.30
CA GLY A 57 -13.59 12.60 2.01
C GLY A 57 -12.25 12.97 1.38
N VAL A 58 -11.44 11.97 0.97
CA VAL A 58 -10.16 12.16 0.27
C VAL A 58 -10.37 12.90 -1.05
N ASP A 59 -11.36 12.50 -1.86
CA ASP A 59 -11.67 13.12 -3.15
C ASP A 59 -12.06 14.60 -3.04
N ILE A 60 -12.76 14.97 -1.96
CA ILE A 60 -13.26 16.35 -1.74
C ILE A 60 -12.28 17.20 -0.92
N GLY A 61 -11.52 16.58 -0.03
CA GLY A 61 -10.63 17.22 0.93
C GLY A 61 -9.17 17.19 0.49
N ILE A 62 -8.56 16.01 0.55
CA ILE A 62 -7.11 15.81 0.42
C ILE A 62 -6.62 15.99 -1.02
N THR A 63 -7.32 15.42 -2.01
CA THR A 63 -6.91 15.50 -3.42
C THR A 63 -6.83 16.95 -3.94
N PRO A 64 -7.82 17.84 -3.68
CA PRO A 64 -7.71 19.24 -4.04
C PRO A 64 -6.54 19.97 -3.38
N ILE A 65 -6.22 19.65 -2.11
CA ILE A 65 -5.06 20.21 -1.41
C ILE A 65 -3.78 19.87 -2.19
N GLY A 66 -3.58 18.59 -2.56
CA GLY A 66 -2.42 18.15 -3.33
C GLY A 66 -2.26 18.87 -4.67
N ARG A 67 -3.34 19.00 -5.45
CA ARG A 67 -3.32 19.71 -6.75
C ARG A 67 -2.96 21.19 -6.61
N SER A 68 -3.60 21.88 -5.66
CA SER A 68 -3.34 23.31 -5.41
C SER A 68 -1.91 23.55 -4.92
N MET A 69 -1.39 22.65 -4.08
CA MET A 69 -0.02 22.66 -3.60
C MET A 69 0.99 22.46 -4.72
N GLY A 70 0.83 21.38 -5.50
CA GLY A 70 1.72 21.07 -6.62
C GLY A 70 1.86 22.24 -7.58
N GLY A 71 0.75 22.82 -8.04
CA GLY A 71 0.80 23.98 -8.93
C GLY A 71 1.42 25.24 -8.31
N THR A 72 1.27 25.44 -7.00
CA THR A 72 1.89 26.58 -6.28
C THR A 72 3.40 26.41 -6.15
N ILE A 73 3.83 25.21 -5.73
CA ILE A 73 5.24 24.82 -5.60
C ILE A 73 5.93 24.97 -6.95
N ALA A 74 5.27 24.51 -8.01
CA ALA A 74 5.76 24.56 -9.37
C ALA A 74 5.99 26.01 -9.84
N LYS A 75 5.04 26.92 -9.60
CA LYS A 75 5.16 28.34 -9.95
C LYS A 75 6.29 29.08 -9.25
N SER A 76 6.80 28.55 -8.12
CA SER A 76 7.85 29.21 -7.35
C SER A 76 9.21 29.27 -8.08
N ASN A 77 9.43 28.38 -9.06
CA ASN A 77 10.67 28.22 -9.84
C ASN A 77 11.96 28.07 -9.00
N LYS A 78 11.85 27.73 -7.72
CA LYS A 78 12.99 27.53 -6.81
C LYS A 78 13.04 26.08 -6.35
N VAL A 79 14.11 25.38 -6.72
CA VAL A 79 14.28 23.94 -6.38
C VAL A 79 14.21 23.70 -4.88
N TRP A 80 14.74 24.58 -4.05
CA TRP A 80 14.67 24.41 -2.59
C TRP A 80 13.21 24.39 -2.07
N ILE A 81 12.29 25.13 -2.70
CA ILE A 81 10.86 25.12 -2.34
C ILE A 81 10.24 23.78 -2.71
N VAL A 82 10.62 23.21 -3.86
CA VAL A 82 10.21 21.86 -4.27
C VAL A 82 10.69 20.82 -3.25
N VAL A 83 11.95 20.93 -2.79
CA VAL A 83 12.54 20.03 -1.79
C VAL A 83 11.88 20.18 -0.42
N ALA A 84 11.69 21.41 0.07
CA ALA A 84 11.07 21.65 1.36
C ALA A 84 9.59 21.20 1.36
N ALA A 85 8.87 21.49 0.28
CA ALA A 85 7.48 21.07 0.16
C ALA A 85 7.35 19.55 -0.01
N GLY A 86 8.20 18.89 -0.81
CA GLY A 86 8.22 17.43 -0.92
C GLY A 86 8.45 16.75 0.44
N LEU A 87 9.37 17.30 1.24
CA LEU A 87 9.70 16.77 2.56
C LEU A 87 8.50 16.87 3.50
N MET A 88 7.94 18.08 3.63
CA MET A 88 6.82 18.31 4.55
C MET A 88 5.55 17.58 4.09
N LEU A 89 5.21 17.65 2.81
CA LEU A 89 4.00 17.04 2.27
C LEU A 89 4.08 15.52 2.31
N GLY A 90 5.22 14.97 1.90
CA GLY A 90 5.47 13.53 1.95
C GLY A 90 5.44 12.98 3.37
N PHE A 91 6.00 13.72 4.33
CA PHE A 91 5.92 13.35 5.75
C PHE A 91 4.48 13.34 6.26
N PHE A 92 3.72 14.42 6.08
CA PHE A 92 2.36 14.49 6.64
C PHE A 92 1.37 13.57 5.93
N ILE A 93 1.49 13.38 4.61
CA ILE A 93 0.60 12.47 3.89
C ILE A 93 0.84 11.02 4.32
N SER A 94 2.09 10.63 4.54
CA SER A 94 2.44 9.31 5.04
C SER A 94 1.95 9.08 6.46
N ILE A 95 2.03 10.09 7.35
CA ILE A 95 1.44 9.99 8.70
C ILE A 95 -0.06 9.75 8.64
N ALA A 96 -0.75 10.31 7.64
CA ALA A 96 -2.19 10.14 7.48
C ALA A 96 -2.58 8.83 6.76
N GLU A 97 -1.61 8.00 6.36
CA GLU A 97 -1.88 6.76 5.62
C GLU A 97 -2.39 5.66 6.58
N PRO A 98 -3.64 5.20 6.44
CA PRO A 98 -4.21 4.20 7.36
C PRO A 98 -3.48 2.86 7.32
N ASP A 99 -3.04 2.41 6.15
CA ASP A 99 -2.39 1.10 5.98
C ASP A 99 -1.05 1.05 6.73
N LEU A 100 -0.34 2.17 6.81
CA LEU A 100 0.87 2.32 7.63
C LEU A 100 0.56 2.19 9.13
N HIS A 101 -0.57 2.73 9.60
CA HIS A 101 -0.97 2.57 11.01
C HIS A 101 -1.36 1.15 11.36
N ILE A 102 -1.96 0.41 10.41
CA ILE A 102 -2.32 -1.00 10.57
C ILE A 102 -1.04 -1.83 10.67
N LEU A 103 -0.11 -1.66 9.73
CA LEU A 103 1.19 -2.34 9.77
C LEU A 103 1.94 -2.00 11.06
N ALA A 104 2.04 -0.73 11.41
CA ALA A 104 2.77 -0.28 12.59
C ALA A 104 2.18 -0.85 13.89
N ARG A 105 0.85 -0.99 13.97
CA ARG A 105 0.18 -1.66 15.09
C ARG A 105 0.47 -3.16 15.11
N GLN A 106 0.50 -3.82 13.95
CA GLN A 106 0.89 -5.24 13.89
C GLN A 106 2.34 -5.46 14.33
N VAL A 107 3.25 -4.59 13.92
CA VAL A 107 4.65 -4.63 14.39
C VAL A 107 4.71 -4.41 15.92
N ASP A 108 3.96 -3.45 16.44
CA ASP A 108 3.89 -3.17 17.89
C ASP A 108 3.41 -4.39 18.69
N LEU A 109 2.32 -5.01 18.24
CA LEU A 109 1.72 -6.19 18.87
C LEU A 109 2.64 -7.42 18.81
N VAL A 110 3.18 -7.75 17.62
CA VAL A 110 4.04 -8.94 17.45
C VAL A 110 5.39 -8.77 18.16
N THR A 111 5.84 -7.53 18.38
CA THR A 111 7.09 -7.24 19.12
C THR A 111 6.87 -6.94 20.61
N SER A 112 5.65 -7.13 21.12
CA SER A 112 5.27 -6.87 22.52
C SER A 112 5.68 -5.48 23.00
N GLY A 113 5.53 -4.45 22.15
CA GLY A 113 5.85 -3.06 22.49
C GLY A 113 7.32 -2.66 22.30
N LEU A 114 8.22 -3.58 21.90
CA LEU A 114 9.63 -3.24 21.67
C LEU A 114 9.79 -2.24 20.53
N ILE A 115 8.98 -2.38 19.48
CA ILE A 115 8.92 -1.44 18.37
C ILE A 115 7.56 -0.75 18.39
N SER A 116 7.48 0.40 19.05
CA SER A 116 6.21 1.14 19.16
C SER A 116 5.65 1.54 17.79
N LYS A 117 4.31 1.50 17.66
CA LYS A 117 3.60 1.97 16.47
C LYS A 117 4.05 3.37 16.02
N ALA A 118 4.19 4.30 16.97
CA ALA A 118 4.59 5.68 16.67
C ALA A 118 6.00 5.78 16.05
N SER A 119 6.93 4.92 16.46
CA SER A 119 8.28 4.90 15.91
C SER A 119 8.31 4.49 14.44
N ILE A 120 7.57 3.42 14.07
CA ILE A 120 7.42 2.98 12.68
C ILE A 120 6.81 4.08 11.84
N VAL A 121 5.67 4.64 12.27
CA VAL A 121 4.98 5.72 11.54
C VAL A 121 5.93 6.89 11.30
N ALA A 122 6.62 7.37 12.35
CA ALA A 122 7.53 8.52 12.21
C ALA A 122 8.71 8.24 11.27
N VAL A 123 9.40 7.11 11.42
CA VAL A 123 10.58 6.75 10.63
C VAL A 123 10.21 6.53 9.16
N VAL A 124 9.11 5.83 8.89
CA VAL A 124 8.61 5.60 7.54
C VAL A 124 8.22 6.92 6.88
N SER A 125 7.49 7.78 7.59
CA SER A 125 7.10 9.09 7.06
C SER A 125 8.29 10.02 6.77
N ILE A 126 9.36 9.98 7.57
CA ILE A 126 10.60 10.73 7.28
C ILE A 126 11.24 10.22 5.98
N GLY A 127 11.35 8.91 5.83
CA GLY A 127 11.89 8.27 4.63
C GLY A 127 11.10 8.65 3.37
N ILE A 128 9.78 8.56 3.44
CA ILE A 128 8.89 8.92 2.34
C ILE A 128 8.99 10.41 2.00
N GLY A 129 8.98 11.30 2.99
CA GLY A 129 9.20 12.73 2.76
C GLY A 129 10.50 13.03 2.03
N ALA A 130 11.60 12.40 2.45
CA ALA A 130 12.90 12.57 1.82
C ALA A 130 12.91 12.11 0.36
N LEU A 131 12.35 10.92 0.08
CA LEU A 131 12.39 10.35 -1.26
C LEU A 131 11.35 10.96 -2.21
N ILE A 132 10.21 11.45 -1.70
CA ILE A 132 9.31 12.30 -2.49
C ILE A 132 10.05 13.55 -2.96
N SER A 133 10.83 14.20 -2.09
CA SER A 133 11.65 15.35 -2.50
C SER A 133 12.66 15.00 -3.59
N VAL A 134 13.37 13.87 -3.46
CA VAL A 134 14.29 13.38 -4.49
C VAL A 134 13.53 13.11 -5.81
N GLY A 135 12.34 12.52 -5.74
CA GLY A 135 11.52 12.24 -6.91
C GLY A 135 10.99 13.49 -7.61
N LEU A 136 10.58 14.52 -6.85
CA LEU A 136 10.18 15.81 -7.41
C LEU A 136 11.38 16.53 -8.06
N VAL A 137 12.55 16.50 -7.42
CA VAL A 137 13.81 17.01 -8.00
C VAL A 137 14.14 16.27 -9.30
N ARG A 138 13.96 14.95 -9.34
CA ARG A 138 14.12 14.14 -10.55
C ARG A 138 13.19 14.59 -11.67
N ILE A 139 11.93 14.93 -11.38
CA ILE A 139 10.98 15.46 -12.38
C ILE A 139 11.47 16.81 -12.92
N VAL A 140 11.91 17.71 -12.04
CA VAL A 140 12.40 19.06 -12.39
C VAL A 140 13.65 18.99 -13.29
N PHE A 141 14.62 18.14 -12.95
CA PHE A 141 15.88 17.99 -13.71
C PHE A 141 15.83 16.93 -14.82
N ASN A 142 14.68 16.30 -15.05
CA ASN A 142 14.50 15.26 -16.08
C ASN A 142 15.46 14.06 -15.93
N PHE A 143 15.77 13.66 -14.69
CA PHE A 143 16.65 12.53 -14.45
C PHE A 143 15.92 11.20 -14.74
N PRO A 144 16.51 10.24 -15.49
CA PRO A 144 15.79 9.03 -15.89
C PRO A 144 15.38 8.16 -14.69
N LEU A 145 14.10 7.77 -14.62
CA LEU A 145 13.55 6.95 -13.52
C LEU A 145 14.33 5.66 -13.28
N TYR A 146 14.59 4.86 -14.32
CA TYR A 146 15.28 3.57 -14.20
C TYR A 146 16.69 3.71 -13.59
N LYS A 147 17.40 4.81 -13.88
CA LYS A 147 18.72 5.08 -13.27
C LYS A 147 18.58 5.40 -11.79
N LEU A 148 17.58 6.21 -11.42
CA LEU A 148 17.34 6.56 -10.02
C LEU A 148 16.93 5.33 -9.22
N LEU A 149 16.01 4.52 -9.73
CA LEU A 149 15.62 3.26 -9.11
C LEU A 149 16.82 2.33 -8.94
N THR A 150 17.68 2.20 -9.96
CA THR A 150 18.91 1.38 -9.84
C THR A 150 19.81 1.86 -8.70
N ILE A 151 20.01 3.18 -8.55
CA ILE A 151 20.80 3.74 -7.45
C ILE A 151 20.14 3.43 -6.10
N LEU A 152 18.83 3.65 -5.98
CA LEU A 152 18.08 3.45 -4.74
C LEU A 152 18.06 1.97 -4.31
N TYR A 153 17.82 1.05 -5.25
CA TYR A 153 17.85 -0.38 -4.95
C TYR A 153 19.26 -0.91 -4.70
N LEU A 154 20.31 -0.28 -5.25
CA LEU A 154 21.69 -0.57 -4.87
C LEU A 154 21.98 -0.13 -3.42
N ILE A 155 21.45 1.02 -3.00
CA ILE A 155 21.54 1.46 -1.60
C ILE A 155 20.80 0.48 -0.69
N ILE A 156 19.57 0.08 -1.05
CA ILE A 156 18.80 -0.93 -0.31
C ILE A 156 19.59 -2.24 -0.22
N LEU A 157 20.21 -2.70 -1.31
CA LEU A 157 21.02 -3.92 -1.30
C LEU A 157 22.18 -3.83 -0.30
N VAL A 158 22.89 -2.71 -0.26
CA VAL A 158 23.99 -2.50 0.69
C VAL A 158 23.48 -2.49 2.13
N LEU A 159 22.38 -1.77 2.40
CA LEU A 159 21.78 -1.72 3.74
C LEU A 159 21.24 -3.07 4.18
N ALA A 160 20.68 -3.85 3.25
CA ALA A 160 20.11 -5.16 3.53
C ALA A 160 21.14 -6.15 4.09
N ILE A 161 22.42 -6.04 3.69
CA ILE A 161 23.53 -6.86 4.23
C ILE A 161 23.72 -6.63 5.74
N PHE A 162 23.38 -5.44 6.22
CA PHE A 162 23.52 -5.04 7.62
C PHE A 162 22.20 -5.03 8.39
N THR A 163 21.11 -5.50 7.77
CA THR A 163 19.76 -5.48 8.38
C THR A 163 19.35 -6.89 8.77
N SER A 164 18.76 -7.01 9.96
CA SER A 164 18.18 -8.28 10.45
C SER A 164 17.00 -8.78 9.59
N PRO A 165 16.76 -10.10 9.49
CA PRO A 165 15.65 -10.66 8.71
C PRO A 165 14.26 -10.10 9.07
N GLU A 166 14.02 -9.84 10.36
CA GLU A 166 12.80 -9.25 10.89
C GLU A 166 12.57 -7.85 10.29
N PHE A 167 13.59 -6.99 10.35
CA PHE A 167 13.51 -5.64 9.80
C PHE A 167 13.55 -5.62 8.27
N LEU A 168 14.15 -6.63 7.62
CA LEU A 168 14.00 -6.81 6.18
C LEU A 168 12.52 -6.99 5.83
N ALA A 169 11.81 -7.89 6.53
CA ALA A 169 10.38 -8.12 6.31
C ALA A 169 9.54 -6.85 6.57
N ILE A 170 9.74 -6.21 7.73
CA ILE A 170 9.02 -5.00 8.12
C ILE A 170 9.29 -3.84 7.15
N SER A 171 10.54 -3.65 6.70
CA SER A 171 10.92 -2.54 5.82
C SER A 171 10.26 -2.60 4.45
N PHE A 172 10.20 -3.78 3.84
CA PHE A 172 9.54 -3.95 2.55
C PHE A 172 8.01 -3.96 2.68
N ASP A 173 7.46 -4.49 3.78
CA ASP A 173 6.03 -4.37 4.03
C ASP A 173 5.60 -2.92 4.27
N ALA A 174 6.42 -2.12 4.98
CA ALA A 174 6.18 -0.69 5.18
C ALA A 174 6.10 0.08 3.86
N SER A 175 6.90 -0.32 2.86
CA SER A 175 6.79 0.22 1.51
C SER A 175 5.38 0.03 0.93
N GLY A 176 4.86 -1.19 0.95
CA GLY A 176 3.53 -1.50 0.40
C GLY A 176 2.36 -0.96 1.25
N ALA A 177 2.56 -0.80 2.56
CA ALA A 177 1.59 -0.19 3.46
C ALA A 177 1.51 1.35 3.31
N THR A 178 2.41 1.96 2.55
CA THR A 178 2.41 3.43 2.33
C THR A 178 1.88 3.85 0.97
N THR A 179 1.43 2.89 0.18
CA THR A 179 0.89 3.08 -1.17
C THR A 179 -0.63 2.89 -1.22
N GLY A 180 -1.29 3.09 -0.08
CA GLY A 180 -2.73 2.97 0.05
C GLY A 180 -3.52 4.12 -0.56
N ALA A 181 -4.81 4.13 -0.25
CA ALA A 181 -5.82 4.90 -0.97
C ALA A 181 -5.72 6.43 -0.81
N LEU A 182 -4.88 6.93 0.11
CA LEU A 182 -4.69 8.35 0.37
C LEU A 182 -3.36 8.86 -0.21
N THR A 183 -2.27 8.15 0.03
CA THR A 183 -0.93 8.59 -0.39
C THR A 183 -0.74 8.55 -1.90
N VAL A 184 -1.20 7.49 -2.59
CA VAL A 184 -1.00 7.38 -4.05
C VAL A 184 -1.71 8.48 -4.84
N PRO A 185 -3.03 8.74 -4.67
CA PRO A 185 -3.69 9.82 -5.39
C PRO A 185 -3.08 11.19 -5.10
N PHE A 186 -2.62 11.41 -3.86
CA PHE A 186 -1.97 12.66 -3.47
C PHE A 186 -0.59 12.83 -4.13
N ILE A 187 0.27 11.81 -4.08
CA ILE A 187 1.59 11.83 -4.71
C ILE A 187 1.46 12.02 -6.22
N LEU A 188 0.53 11.33 -6.87
CA LEU A 188 0.28 11.49 -8.31
C LEU A 188 -0.25 12.89 -8.63
N ALA A 189 -1.18 13.43 -7.82
CA ALA A 189 -1.66 14.80 -7.99
C ALA A 189 -0.56 15.85 -7.80
N LEU A 190 0.36 15.61 -6.86
CA LEU A 190 1.54 16.44 -6.62
C LEU A 190 2.51 16.37 -7.80
N ALA A 191 2.82 15.17 -8.30
CA ALA A 191 3.68 14.93 -9.45
C ALA A 191 3.15 15.66 -10.69
N LEU A 192 1.86 15.47 -11.00
CA LEU A 192 1.16 16.14 -12.10
C LEU A 192 1.20 17.66 -11.95
N GLY A 193 0.99 18.19 -10.73
CA GLY A 193 1.05 19.62 -10.46
C GLY A 193 2.44 20.23 -10.74
N VAL A 194 3.51 19.44 -10.53
CA VAL A 194 4.90 19.86 -10.79
C VAL A 194 5.33 19.64 -12.24
N SER A 195 4.81 18.59 -12.92
CA SER A 195 5.18 18.25 -14.30
C SER A 195 4.62 19.23 -15.34
N VAL A 196 3.49 19.89 -15.06
CA VAL A 196 2.85 20.92 -15.92
C VAL A 196 3.77 22.11 -16.26
N LEU A 197 4.88 22.31 -15.55
CA LEU A 197 5.90 23.31 -15.91
C LEU A 197 6.68 22.99 -17.20
N LYS A 198 6.63 21.74 -17.68
CA LYS A 198 7.32 21.35 -18.91
C LYS A 198 6.51 21.80 -20.13
N LYS A 199 7.21 22.42 -21.10
CA LYS A 199 6.64 22.87 -22.39
C LYS A 199 6.20 21.72 -23.31
N ASP A 200 6.58 20.48 -22.99
CA ASP A 200 6.35 19.30 -23.84
C ASP A 200 5.34 18.35 -23.18
N SER A 201 4.12 18.31 -23.72
CA SER A 201 2.95 17.66 -23.10
C SER A 201 3.07 16.14 -22.99
N LYS A 202 3.72 15.48 -23.95
CA LYS A 202 3.93 14.02 -23.95
C LYS A 202 5.00 13.57 -22.94
N ALA A 203 6.00 14.40 -22.67
CA ALA A 203 6.99 14.13 -21.62
C ALA A 203 6.39 14.31 -20.21
N SER A 204 5.40 15.19 -20.07
CA SER A 204 4.75 15.54 -18.80
C SER A 204 3.99 14.35 -18.18
N GLU A 205 3.24 13.59 -18.98
CA GLU A 205 2.49 12.41 -18.50
C GLU A 205 3.42 11.25 -18.11
N LYS A 206 4.45 10.99 -18.93
CA LYS A 206 5.46 9.95 -18.68
C LYS A 206 6.26 10.17 -17.39
N ASP A 207 6.56 11.42 -17.07
CA ASP A 207 7.31 11.77 -15.87
C ASP A 207 6.47 11.84 -14.59
N SER A 208 5.14 11.75 -14.73
CA SER A 208 4.23 11.72 -13.57
C SER A 208 4.20 10.34 -12.90
N PHE A 209 4.56 9.28 -13.63
CA PHE A 209 4.71 7.92 -13.11
C PHE A 209 6.10 7.68 -12.50
N GLY A 210 6.17 6.79 -11.52
CA GLY A 210 7.37 6.38 -10.81
C GLY A 210 7.68 7.18 -9.54
N LEU A 211 6.90 8.23 -9.23
CA LEU A 211 7.11 8.99 -7.99
C LEU A 211 6.72 8.15 -6.76
N VAL A 212 5.67 7.34 -6.87
CA VAL A 212 5.23 6.42 -5.81
C VAL A 212 6.31 5.38 -5.55
N ALA A 213 6.92 4.85 -6.61
CA ALA A 213 8.04 3.91 -6.50
C ALA A 213 9.27 4.50 -5.80
N ILE A 214 9.62 5.76 -6.08
CA ILE A 214 10.73 6.43 -5.40
C ILE A 214 10.38 6.64 -3.92
N ALA A 215 9.18 7.14 -3.62
CA ALA A 215 8.70 7.33 -2.25
C ALA A 215 8.75 6.03 -1.42
N SER A 216 8.31 4.93 -2.02
CA SER A 216 8.32 3.57 -1.49
C SER A 216 9.71 3.13 -1.02
N THR A 217 10.76 3.39 -1.81
CA THR A 217 12.14 3.10 -1.37
C THR A 217 12.57 3.90 -0.13
N GLY A 218 11.94 5.04 0.12
CA GLY A 218 12.17 5.83 1.33
C GLY A 218 11.73 5.12 2.60
N ALA A 219 10.57 4.45 2.55
CA ALA A 219 10.09 3.62 3.66
C ALA A 219 11.04 2.44 3.94
N ILE A 220 11.51 1.76 2.89
CA ILE A 220 12.46 0.64 3.02
C ILE A 220 13.75 1.11 3.68
N ILE A 221 14.36 2.16 3.12
CA ILE A 221 15.65 2.68 3.57
C ILE A 221 15.55 3.18 5.02
N SER A 222 14.47 3.88 5.40
CA SER A 222 14.36 4.44 6.74
C SER A 222 14.20 3.36 7.82
N VAL A 223 13.43 2.31 7.56
CA VAL A 223 13.28 1.18 8.50
C VAL A 223 14.58 0.37 8.61
N MET A 224 15.31 0.16 7.51
CA MET A 224 16.63 -0.48 7.55
C MET A 224 17.63 0.35 8.36
N ILE A 225 17.66 1.67 8.16
CA ILE A 225 18.50 2.59 8.94
C ILE A 225 18.12 2.53 10.43
N MET A 226 16.82 2.50 10.75
CA MET A 226 16.36 2.34 12.13
C MET A 226 16.89 1.05 12.77
N ASN A 227 16.89 -0.08 12.06
CA ASN A 227 17.49 -1.32 12.58
C ASN A 227 18.98 -1.14 12.89
N ILE A 228 19.74 -0.61 11.93
CA ILE A 228 21.19 -0.44 12.02
C ILE A 228 21.57 0.49 13.18
N ILE A 229 20.79 1.55 13.41
CA ILE A 229 21.01 2.50 14.51
C ILE A 229 20.61 1.91 15.86
N SER A 230 19.43 1.29 15.93
CA SER A 230 18.91 0.75 17.19
C SER A 230 19.63 -0.52 17.65
N LYS A 231 20.37 -1.20 16.77
CA LYS A 231 21.08 -2.47 17.04
C LYS A 231 20.19 -3.51 17.73
N THR A 232 18.92 -3.53 17.35
CA THR A 232 17.95 -4.47 17.89
C THR A 232 18.13 -5.78 17.15
N ASP A 233 19.02 -6.64 17.64
CA ASP A 233 19.28 -7.95 17.05
C ASP A 233 18.39 -9.03 17.69
N LYS A 234 17.76 -9.85 16.83
CA LYS A 234 16.95 -11.04 17.18
C LYS A 234 15.82 -10.75 18.16
N ILE A 235 14.74 -10.16 17.65
CA ILE A 235 13.48 -10.06 18.39
C ILE A 235 12.72 -11.37 18.20
N SER A 236 12.44 -12.07 19.29
CA SER A 236 11.43 -13.14 19.28
C SER A 236 10.06 -12.48 19.49
N GLY A 237 9.19 -12.62 18.49
CA GLY A 237 7.80 -12.16 18.56
C GLY A 237 6.85 -13.35 18.62
N SER A 238 5.84 -13.25 19.48
CA SER A 238 4.69 -14.15 19.49
C SER A 238 3.43 -13.30 19.39
N LEU A 239 2.40 -13.81 18.73
CA LEU A 239 1.07 -13.23 18.90
C LEU A 239 0.65 -13.58 20.33
N GLU A 240 0.74 -12.63 21.27
CA GLU A 240 0.04 -12.80 22.53
C GLU A 240 -1.44 -12.90 22.19
N HIS A 241 -1.97 -14.13 22.26
CA HIS A 241 -3.39 -14.38 22.41
C HIS A 241 -3.80 -13.68 23.71
N HIS A 242 -4.08 -12.38 23.61
CA HIS A 242 -4.83 -11.70 24.64
C HIS A 242 -6.09 -12.54 24.78
N GLU A 243 -6.29 -13.13 25.95
CA GLU A 243 -7.57 -13.66 26.38
C GLU A 243 -8.54 -12.46 26.44
N MET A 244 -8.90 -11.94 25.27
CA MET A 244 -9.90 -10.90 25.13
C MET A 244 -11.21 -11.61 25.40
N ASP A 245 -11.80 -11.30 26.56
CA ASP A 245 -13.16 -11.64 26.97
C ASP A 245 -13.99 -12.14 25.78
N THR A 246 -14.03 -13.46 25.62
CA THR A 246 -14.79 -14.19 24.59
C THR A 246 -16.31 -13.92 24.70
N VAL A 247 -16.71 -13.14 25.70
CA VAL A 247 -18.10 -12.86 26.06
C VAL A 247 -18.67 -11.64 25.31
N SER A 248 -17.86 -10.63 24.96
CA SER A 248 -18.43 -9.34 24.52
C SER A 248 -18.49 -9.17 23.00
N LEU A 249 -19.68 -9.11 22.42
CA LEU A 249 -19.86 -8.86 20.99
C LEU A 249 -19.42 -7.44 20.57
N ILE A 250 -19.77 -6.43 21.37
CA ILE A 250 -19.61 -5.01 21.02
C ILE A 250 -18.42 -4.36 21.76
N GLY A 251 -17.96 -4.96 22.85
CA GLY A 251 -16.89 -4.42 23.71
C GLY A 251 -15.64 -3.96 22.96
N PRO A 252 -15.05 -4.79 22.07
CA PRO A 252 -13.86 -4.40 21.32
C PRO A 252 -14.05 -3.13 20.48
N PHE A 253 -15.22 -2.97 19.84
CA PHE A 253 -15.52 -1.79 19.03
C PHE A 253 -15.61 -0.50 19.87
N ILE A 254 -16.21 -0.58 21.05
CA ILE A 254 -16.33 0.58 21.97
C ILE A 254 -14.96 0.95 22.53
N HIS A 255 -14.11 -0.03 22.82
CA HIS A 255 -12.77 0.19 23.34
C HIS A 255 -11.83 0.81 22.30
N GLU A 256 -11.84 0.29 21.07
CA GLU A 256 -10.99 0.76 19.97
C GLU A 256 -11.38 2.17 19.48
N LEU A 257 -12.67 2.53 19.51
CA LEU A 257 -13.18 3.78 18.95
C LEU A 257 -12.49 5.06 19.48
N PRO A 258 -12.41 5.33 20.80
CA PRO A 258 -11.78 6.55 21.30
C PRO A 258 -10.28 6.58 21.04
N MET A 259 -9.60 5.44 21.12
CA MET A 259 -8.16 5.33 20.86
C MET A 259 -7.85 5.67 19.40
N ILE A 260 -8.51 4.99 18.46
CA ILE A 260 -8.36 5.21 17.02
C ILE A 260 -8.77 6.64 16.64
N ALA A 261 -9.84 7.19 17.22
CA ALA A 261 -10.23 8.58 16.99
C ALA A 261 -9.14 9.57 17.40
N GLY A 262 -8.51 9.37 18.57
CA GLY A 262 -7.39 10.20 19.03
C GLY A 262 -6.19 10.13 18.07
N GLU A 263 -5.82 8.94 17.64
CA GLU A 263 -4.72 8.72 16.70
C GLU A 263 -4.97 9.44 15.35
N ILE A 264 -6.17 9.32 14.78
CA ILE A 264 -6.50 9.95 13.50
C ILE A 264 -6.56 11.47 13.63
N VAL A 265 -7.00 12.02 14.77
CA VAL A 265 -6.92 13.47 15.00
C VAL A 265 -5.45 13.93 14.91
N VAL A 266 -4.54 13.24 15.60
CA VAL A 266 -3.11 13.57 15.56
C VAL A 266 -2.55 13.42 14.14
N ALA A 267 -3.00 12.42 13.38
CA ALA A 267 -2.54 12.17 12.03
C ALA A 267 -3.02 13.22 11.01
N LEU A 268 -4.28 13.67 11.09
CA LEU A 268 -4.87 14.62 10.16
C LEU A 268 -4.61 16.09 10.52
N LEU A 269 -4.36 16.39 11.80
CA LEU A 269 -4.14 17.76 12.28
C LEU A 269 -3.02 18.50 11.52
N PRO A 270 -1.84 17.91 11.25
CA PRO A 270 -0.80 18.60 10.49
C PRO A 270 -1.24 18.98 9.07
N ILE A 271 -2.01 18.12 8.40
CA ILE A 271 -2.54 18.40 7.05
C ILE A 271 -3.54 19.56 7.10
N ILE A 272 -4.44 19.56 8.10
CA ILE A 272 -5.41 20.64 8.31
C ILE A 272 -4.68 21.98 8.56
N LEU A 273 -3.70 21.98 9.47
CA LEU A 273 -2.93 23.18 9.80
C LEU A 273 -2.19 23.71 8.58
N LEU A 274 -1.52 22.83 7.84
CA LEU A 274 -0.80 23.19 6.63
C LEU A 274 -1.75 23.78 5.57
N PHE A 275 -2.90 23.17 5.35
CA PHE A 275 -3.92 23.69 4.43
C PHE A 275 -4.37 25.09 4.85
N LEU A 276 -4.68 25.32 6.13
CA LEU A 276 -5.12 26.64 6.62
C LEU A 276 -4.04 27.72 6.47
N ILE A 277 -2.76 27.37 6.71
CA ILE A 277 -1.63 28.26 6.50
C ILE A 277 -1.50 28.64 5.02
N PHE A 278 -1.49 27.65 4.11
CA PHE A 278 -1.39 27.92 2.67
C PHE A 278 -2.62 28.59 2.09
N GLN A 279 -3.81 28.32 2.62
CA GLN A 279 -5.04 29.02 2.24
C GLN A 279 -4.93 30.52 2.54
N LYS A 280 -4.37 30.88 3.70
CA LYS A 280 -4.17 32.29 4.10
C LYS A 280 -3.09 32.99 3.28
N ILE A 281 -1.99 32.30 2.98
CA ILE A 281 -0.80 32.91 2.36
C ILE A 281 -0.89 32.87 0.82
N SER A 282 -1.26 31.72 0.24
CA SER A 282 -1.04 31.43 -1.18
C SER A 282 -2.30 31.10 -1.95
N PHE A 283 -3.12 30.12 -1.53
CA PHE A 283 -4.20 29.61 -2.38
C PHE A 283 -5.32 30.61 -2.61
N LYS A 284 -5.65 31.44 -1.59
CA LYS A 284 -6.71 32.45 -1.63
C LYS A 284 -8.03 31.91 -2.22
N MET A 285 -8.37 30.65 -1.90
CA MET A 285 -9.55 29.99 -2.47
C MET A 285 -10.85 30.63 -1.96
N SER A 286 -11.92 30.49 -2.75
CA SER A 286 -13.25 30.94 -2.33
C SER A 286 -13.68 30.28 -1.01
N LYS A 287 -14.49 30.98 -0.20
CA LYS A 287 -15.05 30.43 1.05
C LYS A 287 -15.79 29.11 0.82
N ASN A 288 -16.46 28.97 -0.33
CA ASN A 288 -17.16 27.73 -0.70
C ASN A 288 -16.19 26.57 -0.94
N SER A 289 -15.06 26.81 -1.61
CA SER A 289 -14.03 25.79 -1.82
C SER A 289 -13.38 25.38 -0.49
N VAL A 290 -13.07 26.32 0.39
CA VAL A 290 -12.53 26.03 1.73
C VAL A 290 -13.51 25.19 2.55
N ARG A 291 -14.80 25.57 2.58
CA ARG A 291 -15.83 24.80 3.28
C ARG A 291 -15.96 23.37 2.73
N LYS A 292 -15.87 23.20 1.41
CA LYS A 292 -15.86 21.86 0.79
C LYS A 292 -14.66 21.04 1.27
N ILE A 293 -13.46 21.61 1.26
CA ILE A 293 -12.24 20.92 1.72
C ILE A 293 -12.34 20.54 3.19
N LEU A 294 -12.77 21.46 4.06
CA LEU A 294 -12.94 21.18 5.50
C LEU A 294 -14.00 20.10 5.76
N MET A 295 -15.10 20.10 5.02
CA MET A 295 -16.08 19.01 5.08
C MET A 295 -15.51 17.69 4.55
N GLY A 296 -14.72 17.73 3.49
CA GLY A 296 -13.97 16.56 2.98
C GLY A 296 -13.06 15.98 4.06
N LEU A 297 -12.28 16.81 4.75
CA LEU A 297 -11.41 16.40 5.86
C LEU A 297 -12.20 15.82 7.04
N LEU A 298 -13.39 16.35 7.34
CA LEU A 298 -14.29 15.76 8.34
C LEU A 298 -14.78 14.37 7.92
N PHE A 299 -15.18 14.19 6.65
CA PHE A 299 -15.54 12.87 6.14
C PHE A 299 -14.35 11.91 6.15
N THR A 300 -13.14 12.37 5.79
CA THR A 300 -11.91 11.57 5.91
C THR A 300 -11.72 11.10 7.35
N PHE A 301 -11.85 11.99 8.34
CA PHE A 301 -11.74 11.64 9.75
C PHE A 301 -12.78 10.57 10.15
N VAL A 302 -14.06 10.82 9.90
CA VAL A 302 -15.14 9.88 10.28
C VAL A 302 -14.97 8.53 9.57
N GLY A 303 -14.66 8.56 8.27
CA GLY A 303 -14.45 7.35 7.47
C GLY A 303 -13.27 6.52 7.96
N LEU A 304 -12.12 7.16 8.25
CA LEU A 304 -10.95 6.48 8.82
C LEU A 304 -11.23 5.85 10.17
N VAL A 305 -11.94 6.54 11.06
CA VAL A 305 -12.30 6.00 12.39
C VAL A 305 -13.12 4.73 12.23
N LEU A 306 -14.20 4.79 11.43
CA LEU A 306 -15.06 3.63 11.20
C LEU A 306 -14.31 2.48 10.52
N PHE A 307 -13.47 2.79 9.53
CA PHE A 307 -12.65 1.81 8.82
C PHE A 307 -11.68 1.11 9.78
N LEU A 308 -10.83 1.87 10.50
CA LEU A 308 -9.83 1.29 11.40
C LEU A 308 -10.48 0.55 12.58
N VAL A 309 -11.59 1.05 13.13
CA VAL A 309 -12.34 0.31 14.17
C VAL A 309 -12.87 -1.01 13.62
N GLY A 310 -13.47 -1.02 12.42
CA GLY A 310 -13.96 -2.25 11.80
C GLY A 310 -12.86 -3.27 11.51
N VAL A 311 -11.68 -2.78 11.10
CA VAL A 311 -10.48 -3.59 10.87
C VAL A 311 -9.99 -4.23 12.16
N ASN A 312 -9.72 -3.42 13.18
CA ASN A 312 -9.01 -3.85 14.39
C ASN A 312 -9.89 -4.60 15.39
N ALA A 313 -11.20 -4.36 15.40
CA ALA A 313 -12.11 -4.97 16.38
C ALA A 313 -12.82 -6.25 15.88
N GLY A 314 -12.55 -6.70 14.65
CA GLY A 314 -13.17 -7.94 14.17
C GLY A 314 -12.71 -8.48 12.84
N PHE A 315 -12.22 -7.64 11.91
CA PHE A 315 -11.81 -8.13 10.59
C PHE A 315 -10.47 -8.87 10.63
N MET A 316 -9.49 -8.33 11.35
CA MET A 316 -8.16 -8.94 11.49
C MET A 316 -8.18 -10.19 12.38
N ASP A 317 -8.91 -10.17 13.49
CA ASP A 317 -9.05 -11.33 14.41
C ASP A 317 -9.50 -12.59 13.66
N VAL A 318 -10.49 -12.45 12.78
CA VAL A 318 -10.98 -13.57 11.95
C VAL A 318 -9.96 -13.96 10.87
N GLY A 319 -9.21 -13.00 10.32
CA GLY A 319 -8.07 -13.30 9.45
C GLY A 319 -7.06 -14.22 10.14
N THR A 320 -6.58 -13.83 11.32
CA THR A 320 -5.65 -14.62 12.15
C THR A 320 -6.22 -16.00 12.49
N ALA A 321 -7.46 -16.06 12.99
CA ALA A 321 -8.10 -17.32 13.40
C ALA A 321 -8.28 -18.30 12.22
N ILE A 322 -8.67 -17.81 11.04
CA ILE A 322 -8.81 -18.64 9.84
C ILE A 322 -7.44 -19.10 9.33
N GLY A 323 -6.46 -18.18 9.31
CA GLY A 323 -5.09 -18.48 8.94
C GLY A 323 -4.51 -19.61 9.79
N HIS A 324 -4.65 -19.49 11.11
CA HIS A 324 -4.24 -20.51 12.07
C HIS A 324 -4.98 -21.84 11.85
N SER A 325 -6.31 -21.80 11.74
CA SER A 325 -7.14 -23.02 11.59
C SER A 325 -6.87 -23.78 10.30
N ILE A 326 -6.57 -23.09 9.20
CA ILE A 326 -6.28 -23.75 7.92
C ILE A 326 -4.85 -24.27 7.91
N ALA A 327 -3.91 -23.50 8.48
CA ALA A 327 -2.52 -23.92 8.59
C ALA A 327 -2.34 -25.10 9.55
N SER A 328 -3.24 -25.30 10.52
CA SER A 328 -3.21 -26.45 11.43
C SER A 328 -3.68 -27.76 10.80
N LEU A 329 -4.33 -27.71 9.63
CA LEU A 329 -4.73 -28.92 8.90
C LEU A 329 -3.50 -29.75 8.48
N ASP A 330 -3.66 -31.07 8.43
CA ASP A 330 -2.59 -32.00 8.02
C ASP A 330 -2.08 -31.71 6.61
N ASN A 331 -3.00 -31.44 5.68
CA ASN A 331 -2.67 -31.16 4.29
C ASN A 331 -2.42 -29.66 4.06
N LYS A 332 -1.14 -29.27 4.07
CA LYS A 332 -0.71 -27.88 3.82
C LYS A 332 -1.06 -27.35 2.41
N ALA A 333 -1.51 -28.18 1.47
CA ALA A 333 -2.01 -27.70 0.19
C ALA A 333 -3.23 -26.77 0.35
N TYR A 334 -4.07 -26.96 1.39
CA TYR A 334 -5.22 -26.11 1.64
C TYR A 334 -4.81 -24.66 1.89
N VAL A 335 -3.84 -24.41 2.79
CA VAL A 335 -3.41 -23.04 3.09
C VAL A 335 -2.82 -22.34 1.87
N VAL A 336 -2.08 -23.07 1.02
CA VAL A 336 -1.50 -22.52 -0.22
C VAL A 336 -2.57 -22.20 -1.26
N ILE A 337 -3.53 -23.10 -1.50
CA ILE A 337 -4.60 -22.89 -2.49
C ILE A 337 -5.53 -21.76 -2.04
N ILE A 338 -5.90 -21.72 -0.76
CA ILE A 338 -6.77 -20.68 -0.21
C ILE A 338 -6.06 -19.32 -0.28
N SER A 339 -4.76 -19.27 0.03
CA SER A 339 -3.93 -18.07 -0.13
C SER A 339 -3.86 -17.58 -1.56
N PHE A 340 -3.71 -18.50 -2.53
CA PHE A 340 -3.76 -18.16 -3.94
C PHE A 340 -5.10 -17.51 -4.33
N ILE A 341 -6.21 -18.09 -3.90
CA ILE A 341 -7.57 -17.58 -4.17
C ILE A 341 -7.78 -16.22 -3.51
N LEU A 342 -7.38 -16.06 -2.24
CA LEU A 342 -7.46 -14.79 -1.52
C LEU A 342 -6.67 -13.69 -2.25
N GLY A 343 -5.44 -13.98 -2.68
CA GLY A 343 -4.63 -13.03 -3.44
C GLY A 343 -5.26 -12.66 -4.80
N LEU A 344 -5.76 -13.64 -5.56
CA LEU A 344 -6.47 -13.40 -6.83
C LEU A 344 -7.67 -12.45 -6.63
N VAL A 345 -8.53 -12.79 -5.67
CA VAL A 345 -9.79 -12.11 -5.41
C VAL A 345 -9.55 -10.70 -4.90
N THR A 346 -8.54 -10.51 -4.06
CA THR A 346 -8.20 -9.18 -3.52
C THR A 346 -7.91 -8.17 -4.62
N ILE A 347 -7.18 -8.57 -5.67
CA ILE A 347 -6.89 -7.66 -6.79
C ILE A 347 -8.10 -7.41 -7.68
N LEU A 348 -8.97 -8.41 -7.87
CA LEU A 348 -10.23 -8.20 -8.58
C LEU A 348 -11.13 -7.21 -7.82
N ALA A 349 -11.01 -7.20 -6.50
CA ALA A 349 -11.80 -6.43 -5.57
C ALA A 349 -11.20 -5.02 -5.30
N GLU A 350 -9.89 -4.82 -5.48
CA GLU A 350 -9.16 -3.60 -5.14
C GLU A 350 -9.49 -2.39 -6.06
N PRO A 351 -10.13 -1.32 -5.53
CA PRO A 351 -10.46 -0.11 -6.28
C PRO A 351 -9.27 0.58 -6.96
N ALA A 352 -8.13 0.67 -6.26
CA ALA A 352 -6.96 1.38 -6.76
C ALA A 352 -6.37 0.70 -8.02
N VAL A 353 -6.44 -0.63 -8.09
CA VAL A 353 -6.05 -1.41 -9.27
C VAL A 353 -6.92 -1.05 -10.46
N HIS A 354 -8.22 -0.89 -10.27
CA HIS A 354 -9.14 -0.50 -11.35
C HIS A 354 -8.83 0.89 -11.89
N VAL A 355 -8.54 1.85 -11.01
CA VAL A 355 -8.12 3.21 -11.41
C VAL A 355 -6.82 3.16 -12.20
N LEU A 356 -5.82 2.41 -11.73
CA LEU A 356 -4.56 2.23 -12.44
C LEU A 356 -4.78 1.62 -13.82
N THR A 357 -5.61 0.58 -13.94
CA THR A 357 -5.85 -0.07 -15.24
C THR A 357 -6.52 0.85 -16.25
N HIS A 358 -7.40 1.75 -15.80
CA HIS A 358 -7.97 2.80 -16.64
C HIS A 358 -6.89 3.78 -17.10
N GLN A 359 -6.04 4.25 -16.18
CA GLN A 359 -4.95 5.14 -16.53
C GLN A 359 -4.01 4.51 -17.56
N ILE A 360 -3.67 3.22 -17.39
CA ILE A 360 -2.83 2.47 -18.34
C ILE A 360 -3.50 2.40 -19.72
N GLU A 361 -4.79 2.09 -19.78
CA GLU A 361 -5.52 2.01 -21.05
C GLU A 361 -5.57 3.38 -21.76
N ASP A 362 -5.83 4.45 -21.00
CA ASP A 362 -5.90 5.82 -21.52
C ASP A 362 -4.53 6.28 -22.06
N VAL A 363 -3.44 6.12 -21.29
CA VAL A 363 -2.09 6.54 -21.73
C VAL A 363 -1.52 5.67 -22.85
N THR A 364 -2.04 4.45 -23.02
CA THR A 364 -1.65 3.56 -24.13
C THR A 364 -2.60 3.66 -25.32
N SER A 365 -3.53 4.62 -25.33
CA SER A 365 -4.53 4.80 -26.41
C SER A 365 -5.33 3.52 -26.71
N GLY A 366 -5.65 2.74 -25.66
CA GLY A 366 -6.38 1.47 -25.76
C GLY A 366 -5.54 0.28 -26.22
N TYR A 367 -4.24 0.44 -26.47
CA TYR A 367 -3.37 -0.64 -26.92
C TYR A 367 -3.23 -1.74 -25.85
N VAL A 368 -3.19 -1.35 -24.57
CA VAL A 368 -3.17 -2.29 -23.43
C VAL A 368 -4.55 -2.34 -22.80
N GLN A 369 -5.27 -3.44 -23.05
CA GLN A 369 -6.62 -3.62 -22.53
C GLN A 369 -6.61 -3.83 -21.02
N ARG A 370 -7.52 -3.16 -20.31
CA ARG A 370 -7.72 -3.28 -18.87
C ARG A 370 -7.84 -4.72 -18.37
N LYS A 371 -8.58 -5.57 -19.09
CA LYS A 371 -8.79 -6.99 -18.71
C LYS A 371 -7.47 -7.77 -18.62
N VAL A 372 -6.53 -7.49 -19.53
CA VAL A 372 -5.23 -8.17 -19.56
C VAL A 372 -4.37 -7.74 -18.38
N VAL A 373 -4.39 -6.43 -18.06
CA VAL A 373 -3.68 -5.88 -16.90
C VAL A 373 -4.24 -6.47 -15.61
N ILE A 374 -5.56 -6.44 -15.41
CA ILE A 374 -6.22 -7.01 -14.23
C ILE A 374 -5.88 -8.49 -14.09
N GLY A 375 -6.03 -9.28 -15.15
CA GLY A 375 -5.71 -10.71 -15.09
C GLY A 375 -4.24 -10.99 -14.73
N THR A 376 -3.32 -10.18 -15.26
CA THR A 376 -1.89 -10.28 -14.96
C THR A 376 -1.59 -9.92 -13.51
N LEU A 377 -2.15 -8.81 -13.01
CA LEU A 377 -2.00 -8.37 -11.62
C LEU A 377 -2.59 -9.38 -10.66
N SER A 378 -3.82 -9.86 -10.91
CA SER A 378 -4.50 -10.85 -10.08
C SER A 378 -3.65 -12.12 -9.98
N LEU A 379 -3.20 -12.68 -11.11
CA LEU A 379 -2.35 -13.87 -11.10
C LEU A 379 -1.03 -13.63 -10.34
N GLY A 380 -0.40 -12.46 -10.54
CA GLY A 380 0.82 -12.10 -9.83
C GLY A 380 0.62 -12.06 -8.31
N VAL A 381 -0.45 -11.43 -7.84
CA VAL A 381 -0.73 -11.36 -6.39
C VAL A 381 -1.20 -12.69 -5.82
N GLY A 382 -2.03 -13.46 -6.54
CA GLY A 382 -2.38 -14.82 -6.13
C GLY A 382 -1.12 -15.67 -5.91
N LEU A 383 -0.18 -15.63 -6.86
CA LEU A 383 1.10 -16.33 -6.73
C LEU A 383 1.95 -15.76 -5.58
N ALA A 384 1.96 -14.44 -5.36
CA ALA A 384 2.70 -13.82 -4.26
C ALA A 384 2.24 -14.31 -2.88
N VAL A 385 0.93 -14.33 -2.63
CA VAL A 385 0.37 -14.79 -1.35
C VAL A 385 0.59 -16.30 -1.19
N ALA A 386 0.44 -17.08 -2.27
CA ALA A 386 0.75 -18.51 -2.25
C ALA A 386 2.24 -18.81 -1.97
N LEU A 387 3.16 -18.08 -2.60
CA LEU A 387 4.60 -18.19 -2.34
C LEU A 387 4.94 -17.75 -0.90
N SER A 388 4.20 -16.78 -0.35
CA SER A 388 4.34 -16.40 1.06
C SER A 388 3.96 -17.54 2.00
N MET A 389 2.93 -18.34 1.68
CA MET A 389 2.64 -19.57 2.44
C MET A 389 3.71 -20.63 2.30
N ILE A 390 4.21 -20.84 1.08
CA ILE A 390 5.29 -21.81 0.83
C ILE A 390 6.54 -21.45 1.65
N ARG A 391 6.83 -20.15 1.76
CA ARG A 391 7.89 -19.63 2.62
C ARG A 391 7.71 -19.99 4.09
N ILE A 392 6.49 -19.86 4.62
CA ILE A 392 6.20 -20.21 6.01
C ILE A 392 6.30 -21.73 6.23
N ILE A 393 5.84 -22.53 5.27
CA ILE A 393 5.83 -24.00 5.37
C ILE A 393 7.25 -24.59 5.29
N ILE A 394 8.16 -23.97 4.54
CA ILE A 394 9.52 -24.48 4.31
C ILE A 394 10.52 -23.66 5.15
N PRO A 395 11.04 -24.18 6.29
CA PRO A 395 11.83 -23.39 7.24
C PRO A 395 13.11 -22.78 6.67
N GLU A 396 13.67 -23.39 5.64
CA GLU A 396 14.91 -22.95 4.98
C GLU A 396 14.68 -21.72 4.08
N LEU A 397 13.42 -21.44 3.72
CA LEU A 397 13.07 -20.46 2.72
C LEU A 397 12.85 -19.09 3.35
N GLN A 398 13.91 -18.28 3.40
CA GLN A 398 13.85 -16.90 3.88
C GLN A 398 13.33 -15.91 2.81
N LEU A 399 12.79 -14.77 3.25
CA LEU A 399 12.26 -13.71 2.39
C LEU A 399 13.26 -13.19 1.34
N TRP A 400 14.54 -13.07 1.69
CA TRP A 400 15.55 -12.53 0.76
C TRP A 400 15.75 -13.43 -0.46
N HIS A 401 15.50 -14.75 -0.35
CA HIS A 401 15.56 -15.68 -1.48
C HIS A 401 14.55 -15.34 -2.58
N TYR A 402 13.50 -14.57 -2.26
CA TYR A 402 12.55 -14.06 -3.23
C TYR A 402 12.85 -12.61 -3.61
N LEU A 403 13.05 -11.74 -2.61
CA LEU A 403 13.21 -10.30 -2.86
C LEU A 403 14.48 -10.00 -3.66
N LEU A 404 15.62 -10.58 -3.30
CA LEU A 404 16.89 -10.29 -3.95
C LEU A 404 16.87 -10.65 -5.45
N PRO A 405 16.61 -11.91 -5.85
CA PRO A 405 16.55 -12.24 -7.28
C PRO A 405 15.41 -11.51 -7.99
N GLY A 406 14.26 -11.32 -7.32
CA GLY A 406 13.13 -10.60 -7.91
C GLY A 406 13.45 -9.15 -8.23
N TYR A 407 14.08 -8.41 -7.32
CA TYR A 407 14.47 -7.02 -7.58
C TYR A 407 15.63 -6.91 -8.57
N ILE A 408 16.56 -7.88 -8.60
CA ILE A 408 17.58 -7.95 -9.67
C ILE A 408 16.90 -8.08 -11.03
N ILE A 409 15.93 -8.99 -11.17
CA ILE A 409 15.15 -9.16 -12.40
C ILE A 409 14.40 -7.87 -12.73
N ALA A 410 13.69 -7.28 -11.75
CA ALA A 410 12.90 -6.07 -11.93
C ALA A 410 13.73 -4.88 -12.44
N ILE A 411 14.91 -4.68 -11.84
CA ILE A 411 15.84 -3.61 -12.22
C ILE A 411 16.46 -3.91 -13.57
N ALA A 412 16.92 -5.13 -13.83
CA ALA A 412 17.46 -5.52 -15.14
C ALA A 412 16.42 -5.30 -16.25
N MET A 413 15.18 -5.75 -16.05
CA MET A 413 14.07 -5.57 -17.00
C MET A 413 13.77 -4.10 -17.28
N SER A 414 13.99 -3.20 -16.32
CA SER A 414 13.76 -1.76 -16.51
C SER A 414 14.59 -1.13 -17.62
N TYR A 415 15.71 -1.76 -18.01
CA TYR A 415 16.55 -1.33 -19.13
C TYR A 415 16.06 -1.84 -20.50
N PHE A 416 15.21 -2.87 -20.52
CA PHE A 416 14.74 -3.53 -21.76
C PHE A 416 13.28 -3.23 -22.11
N VAL A 417 12.46 -2.96 -21.09
CA VAL A 417 11.01 -2.67 -21.18
C VAL A 417 10.78 -1.19 -21.58
N PRO A 418 9.69 -0.84 -22.30
CA PRO A 418 9.39 0.56 -22.59
C PRO A 418 9.30 1.42 -21.33
N LYS A 419 9.84 2.64 -21.37
CA LYS A 419 9.98 3.51 -20.19
C LYS A 419 8.65 3.79 -19.48
N LEU A 420 7.55 3.88 -20.22
CA LEU A 420 6.20 4.03 -19.65
C LEU A 420 5.81 2.82 -18.78
N PHE A 421 6.04 1.60 -19.28
CA PHE A 421 5.79 0.38 -18.52
C PHE A 421 6.69 0.24 -17.31
N VAL A 422 7.91 0.81 -17.32
CA VAL A 422 8.75 0.84 -16.11
C VAL A 422 8.07 1.67 -15.02
N GLY A 423 7.63 2.89 -15.31
CA GLY A 423 6.92 3.72 -14.33
C GLY A 423 5.64 3.06 -13.81
N ILE A 424 4.81 2.55 -14.73
CA ILE A 424 3.57 1.86 -14.39
C ILE A 424 3.83 0.63 -13.53
N ALA A 425 4.79 -0.23 -13.90
CA ALA A 425 5.06 -1.47 -13.18
C ALA A 425 5.51 -1.21 -11.74
N PHE A 426 6.41 -0.26 -11.54
CA PHE A 426 6.91 0.09 -10.22
C PHE A 426 5.84 0.76 -9.34
N ASP A 427 4.98 1.61 -9.92
CA ASP A 427 3.83 2.18 -9.18
C ASP A 427 2.76 1.10 -8.91
N SER A 428 2.57 0.13 -9.83
CA SER A 428 1.58 -0.94 -9.70
C SER A 428 1.85 -1.89 -8.54
N GLY A 429 3.12 -2.13 -8.22
CA GLY A 429 3.51 -2.94 -7.07
C GLY A 429 2.94 -2.37 -5.77
N GLY A 430 3.04 -1.04 -5.60
CA GLY A 430 2.44 -0.36 -4.47
C GLY A 430 0.90 -0.31 -4.53
N VAL A 431 0.32 -0.18 -5.71
CA VAL A 431 -1.16 -0.14 -5.85
C VAL A 431 -1.79 -1.51 -5.55
N ALA A 432 -1.06 -2.61 -5.73
CA ALA A 432 -1.54 -3.96 -5.47
C ALA A 432 -1.62 -4.31 -3.96
N SER A 433 -0.88 -3.58 -3.11
CA SER A 433 -0.85 -3.76 -1.66
C SER A 433 -1.87 -2.90 -0.91
N GLY A 434 -3.09 -2.83 -1.43
CA GLY A 434 -4.16 -2.00 -0.88
C GLY A 434 -4.68 -2.45 0.50
N PRO A 435 -5.72 -1.77 1.02
CA PRO A 435 -6.17 -1.93 2.41
C PRO A 435 -6.56 -3.37 2.78
N MET A 436 -7.10 -4.15 1.84
CA MET A 436 -7.49 -5.54 2.10
C MET A 436 -6.28 -6.46 2.29
N THR A 437 -5.17 -6.18 1.59
CA THR A 437 -3.91 -6.92 1.74
C THR A 437 -3.25 -6.58 3.07
N ALA A 438 -3.18 -5.30 3.43
CA ALA A 438 -2.57 -4.84 4.68
C ALA A 438 -3.38 -5.22 5.94
N THR A 439 -4.65 -5.61 5.79
CA THR A 439 -5.52 -6.02 6.89
C THR A 439 -5.69 -7.53 6.96
N PHE A 440 -6.60 -8.09 6.17
CA PHE A 440 -7.02 -9.47 6.30
C PHE A 440 -5.96 -10.45 5.84
N ILE A 441 -5.30 -10.20 4.69
CA ILE A 441 -4.30 -11.14 4.19
C ILE A 441 -3.08 -11.16 5.11
N LEU A 442 -2.62 -10.01 5.59
CA LEU A 442 -1.53 -9.94 6.57
C LEU A 442 -1.89 -10.72 7.84
N ALA A 443 -3.06 -10.47 8.43
CA ALA A 443 -3.53 -11.19 9.62
C ALA A 443 -3.64 -12.70 9.37
N PHE A 444 -4.19 -13.11 8.22
CA PHE A 444 -4.26 -14.50 7.79
C PHE A 444 -2.87 -15.15 7.70
N VAL A 445 -1.90 -14.46 7.11
CA VAL A 445 -0.53 -14.96 6.97
C VAL A 445 0.14 -15.09 8.34
N GLN A 446 -0.05 -14.11 9.24
CA GLN A 446 0.47 -14.15 10.59
C GLN A 446 -0.15 -15.29 11.42
N GLY A 447 -1.46 -15.52 11.32
CA GLY A 447 -2.12 -16.66 11.95
C GLY A 447 -1.63 -18.00 11.41
N ALA A 448 -1.37 -18.09 10.10
CA ALA A 448 -0.77 -19.28 9.50
C ALA A 448 0.67 -19.52 10.00
N ALA A 449 1.47 -18.47 10.12
CA ALA A 449 2.82 -18.54 10.67
C ALA A 449 2.84 -18.95 12.15
N GLU A 450 1.84 -18.57 12.94
CA GLU A 450 1.73 -18.99 14.34
C GLU A 450 1.42 -20.49 14.49
N SER A 451 0.69 -21.08 13.53
CA SER A 451 0.31 -22.50 13.59
C SER A 451 1.40 -23.46 13.10
N ILE A 452 2.28 -23.01 12.21
CA ILE A 452 3.29 -23.87 11.57
C ILE A 452 4.50 -24.03 12.50
N GLU A 453 4.82 -25.27 12.84
CA GLU A 453 5.95 -25.60 13.71
C GLU A 453 7.28 -25.08 13.12
N GLY A 454 8.04 -24.33 13.93
CA GLY A 454 9.32 -23.76 13.53
C GLY A 454 9.24 -22.43 12.79
N ALA A 455 8.05 -21.94 12.42
CA ALA A 455 7.87 -20.61 11.87
C ALA A 455 7.90 -19.53 12.96
N ASN A 456 8.43 -18.37 12.62
CA ASN A 456 8.47 -17.19 13.50
C ASN A 456 7.53 -16.12 12.93
N VAL A 457 6.53 -15.68 13.71
CA VAL A 457 5.52 -14.72 13.21
C VAL A 457 6.15 -13.40 12.74
N LEU A 458 7.24 -12.95 13.36
CA LEU A 458 7.90 -11.69 12.99
C LEU A 458 8.72 -11.82 11.69
N VAL A 459 9.33 -12.98 11.43
CA VAL A 459 10.14 -13.23 10.22
C VAL A 459 9.27 -13.72 9.05
N ASP A 460 8.38 -14.66 9.35
CA ASP A 460 7.60 -15.43 8.37
C ASP A 460 6.16 -14.91 8.21
N GLY A 461 5.61 -14.23 9.22
CA GLY A 461 4.32 -13.55 9.13
C GLY A 461 4.38 -12.22 8.36
N PHE A 462 5.52 -11.52 8.42
CA PHE A 462 5.78 -10.30 7.63
C PHE A 462 6.53 -10.61 6.33
N GLY A 463 6.55 -9.66 5.40
CA GLY A 463 7.15 -9.82 4.07
C GLY A 463 6.17 -10.34 3.01
N MET A 464 4.93 -10.64 3.38
CA MET A 464 3.89 -10.98 2.41
C MET A 464 3.52 -9.76 1.57
N ILE A 465 3.41 -8.57 2.18
CA ILE A 465 3.11 -7.33 1.45
C ILE A 465 4.26 -7.03 0.48
N ALA A 466 5.51 -7.27 0.88
CA ALA A 466 6.68 -7.19 0.01
C ALA A 466 6.56 -8.08 -1.24
N MET A 467 6.13 -9.33 -1.07
CA MET A 467 5.90 -10.26 -2.17
C MET A 467 4.77 -9.79 -3.09
N VAL A 468 3.68 -9.25 -2.51
CA VAL A 468 2.56 -8.65 -3.24
C VAL A 468 2.98 -7.39 -3.99
N ALA A 469 3.96 -6.63 -3.51
CA ALA A 469 4.48 -5.48 -4.25
C ALA A 469 5.43 -5.90 -5.39
N LEU A 470 6.27 -6.90 -5.17
CA LEU A 470 7.28 -7.35 -6.12
C LEU A 470 6.69 -8.11 -7.33
N THR A 471 5.76 -9.02 -7.10
CA THR A 471 5.31 -9.95 -8.16
C THR A 471 4.52 -9.24 -9.27
N PRO A 472 3.57 -8.32 -8.98
CA PRO A 472 2.89 -7.51 -9.99
C PRO A 472 3.82 -6.61 -10.78
N LEU A 473 4.84 -6.05 -10.12
CA LEU A 473 5.88 -5.26 -10.78
C LEU A 473 6.54 -6.07 -11.90
N ILE A 474 7.05 -7.27 -11.57
CA ILE A 474 7.66 -8.16 -12.56
C ILE A 474 6.64 -8.57 -13.64
N ALA A 475 5.41 -8.91 -13.24
CA ALA A 475 4.36 -9.33 -14.15
C ALA A 475 4.00 -8.25 -15.20
N LEU A 476 3.90 -6.98 -14.80
CA LEU A 476 3.65 -5.88 -15.74
C LEU A 476 4.86 -5.55 -16.61
N GLN A 477 6.08 -5.72 -16.10
CA GLN A 477 7.28 -5.59 -16.94
C GLN A 477 7.35 -6.70 -18.01
N ILE A 478 7.00 -7.93 -17.66
CA ILE A 478 6.88 -9.04 -18.63
C ILE A 478 5.81 -8.71 -19.66
N LEU A 479 4.65 -8.22 -19.22
CA LEU A 479 3.58 -7.81 -20.11
C LEU A 479 4.06 -6.73 -21.10
N GLY A 480 4.72 -5.69 -20.60
CA GLY A 480 5.31 -4.63 -21.43
C GLY A 480 6.35 -5.14 -22.43
N LEU A 481 7.18 -6.11 -22.05
CA LEU A 481 8.13 -6.75 -22.94
C LEU A 481 7.44 -7.55 -24.06
N VAL A 482 6.41 -8.34 -23.72
CA VAL A 482 5.61 -9.12 -24.69
C VAL A 482 4.96 -8.19 -25.71
N PHE A 483 4.39 -7.07 -25.25
CA PHE A 483 3.80 -6.06 -26.13
C PHE A 483 4.83 -5.43 -27.07
N LYS A 484 6.01 -5.05 -26.54
CA LYS A 484 7.12 -4.53 -27.35
C LYS A 484 7.55 -5.51 -28.45
N LEU A 485 7.67 -6.79 -28.13
CA LEU A 485 8.07 -7.83 -29.09
C LEU A 485 7.00 -8.08 -30.17
N LYS A 486 5.71 -8.06 -29.80
CA LYS A 486 4.60 -8.21 -30.76
C LYS A 486 4.51 -7.03 -31.73
N SER A 487 4.70 -5.80 -31.25
CA SER A 487 4.69 -4.61 -32.10
C SER A 487 5.83 -4.63 -33.15
N LYS A 488 7.03 -5.09 -32.74
CA LYS A 488 8.18 -5.23 -33.65
C LYS A 488 7.92 -6.24 -34.78
N LYS A 489 7.16 -7.32 -34.52
CA LYS A 489 6.79 -8.31 -35.54
C LYS A 489 5.65 -7.85 -36.46
N GLY A 490 4.84 -6.88 -36.04
CA GLY A 490 3.71 -6.33 -36.80
C GLY A 490 4.02 -5.09 -37.65
N GLY A 491 5.28 -4.64 -37.72
CA GLY A 491 5.68 -3.49 -38.57
C GLY A 491 5.40 -2.09 -37.99
N MET A 492 4.88 -1.98 -36.76
CA MET A 492 4.60 -0.69 -36.11
C MET A 492 5.80 -0.19 -35.29
N VAL A 493 6.92 0.09 -35.97
CA VAL A 493 8.21 0.39 -35.32
C VAL A 493 8.28 1.81 -34.73
N LYS A 494 7.43 2.74 -35.16
CA LYS A 494 7.56 4.16 -34.75
C LYS A 494 6.88 4.54 -33.43
N ASP A 495 5.81 3.85 -33.02
CA ASP A 495 5.01 4.35 -31.88
C ASP A 495 5.53 3.88 -30.51
N VAL A 496 6.11 2.70 -30.39
CA VAL A 496 6.44 2.10 -29.06
C VAL A 496 7.66 2.72 -28.37
N GLU A 497 8.61 3.30 -29.11
CA GLU A 497 9.72 4.05 -28.48
C GLU A 497 9.33 5.50 -28.13
N SER A 498 8.26 6.00 -28.76
CA SER A 498 7.68 7.32 -28.49
C SER A 498 6.67 7.32 -27.33
N ILE A 499 6.24 6.12 -26.90
CA ILE A 499 5.42 5.83 -25.72
C ILE A 499 6.37 5.44 -24.56
#